data_AF-A0A840PLJ0-F1
#
_entry.id   AF-A0A840PLJ0-F1
#
_cell.length_a   1.000
_cell.length_b   1.000
_cell.length_c   1.000
_cell.angle_alpha   90.00
_cell.angle_beta   90.00
_cell.angle_gamma   90.00
#
_symmetry.space_group_name_H-M   'P 1'
#
loop_
_entity.id
_entity.type
_entity.pdbx_description
1 polymer ?
#
loop_
_entity_poly.entity_id
_entity_poly.type
_entity_poly.pdbx_seq_one_letter_code
_entity_poly.pdbx_strand_id
1 'polypeptide(L)'
;MIRREQAELARDHALNARRSLEAHMSQCRTCTKEAIPCELGGILMGGSGKICREAADALAAYLPRGTEVVYRGKRREYWGREFTVAGLAPKTPWSGYTLRGKGVRPFIATLASVHPSSRESQQREQFAAVKHAVEQCCAVLARHGITVDAKADRTDSGSMLVTWSSAEYVAAEARVVKASKTEAGQYLAAALYLLQVLRADTARRDWVAVARAADSARKLADRVRKQVESA
;
A
#
# COMPACT_ATOMS: atom_id res chain seq x y z
N MET A 1 -10.21 11.71 15.73
CA MET A 1 -9.13 11.10 14.93
C MET A 1 -8.73 12.11 13.87
N ILE A 2 -7.46 12.51 13.81
CA ILE A 2 -6.98 13.49 12.81
C ILE A 2 -6.80 12.82 11.44
N ARG A 3 -6.56 13.62 10.38
CA ARG A 3 -6.27 13.06 9.04
C ARG A 3 -4.84 12.50 8.98
N ARG A 4 -4.62 11.51 8.11
CA ARG A 4 -3.31 10.87 7.92
C ARG A 4 -2.24 11.89 7.53
N GLU A 5 -2.59 12.78 6.61
CA GLU A 5 -1.70 13.82 6.07
C GLU A 5 -1.22 14.77 7.16
N GLN A 6 -2.06 15.06 8.16
CA GLN A 6 -1.68 15.89 9.31
C GLN A 6 -0.65 15.19 10.20
N ALA A 7 -0.81 13.88 10.42
CA ALA A 7 0.15 13.08 11.17
C ALA A 7 1.49 12.90 10.41
N GLU A 8 1.43 12.77 9.08
CA GLU A 8 2.63 12.73 8.23
C GLU A 8 3.38 14.06 8.23
N LEU A 9 2.66 15.18 8.09
CA LEU A 9 3.25 16.52 8.13
C LEU A 9 3.94 16.79 9.48
N ALA A 10 3.29 16.48 10.60
CA ALA A 10 3.88 16.66 11.93
C ALA A 10 5.15 15.81 12.12
N ARG A 11 5.14 14.55 11.63
CA ARG A 11 6.33 13.70 11.65
C ARG A 11 7.46 14.28 10.81
N ASP A 12 7.17 14.80 9.64
CA ASP A 12 8.19 15.34 8.73
C ASP A 12 8.79 16.64 9.31
N HIS A 13 7.99 17.47 9.98
CA HIS A 13 8.49 18.60 10.78
C HIS A 13 9.44 18.14 11.90
N ALA A 14 9.10 17.07 12.64
CA ALA A 14 9.97 16.52 13.68
C ALA A 14 11.28 15.96 13.11
N LEU A 15 11.22 15.30 11.94
CA LEU A 15 12.41 14.81 11.25
C LEU A 15 13.33 15.97 10.83
N ASN A 16 12.77 17.04 10.27
CA ASN A 16 13.53 18.21 9.87
C ASN A 16 14.14 18.93 11.07
N ALA A 17 13.37 19.15 12.14
CA ALA A 17 13.87 19.77 13.37
C ALA A 17 15.01 18.96 14.02
N ARG A 18 14.92 17.62 14.00
CA ARG A 18 16.00 16.74 14.47
C ARG A 18 17.24 16.84 13.58
N ARG A 19 17.10 16.82 12.26
CA ARG A 19 18.22 16.96 11.32
C ARG A 19 18.94 18.30 11.49
N SER A 20 18.19 19.39 11.63
CA SER A 20 18.76 20.72 11.88
C SER A 20 19.53 20.77 13.19
N LEU A 21 19.00 20.17 14.26
CA LEU A 21 19.71 20.07 15.54
C LEU A 21 20.98 19.21 15.43
N GLU A 22 20.89 18.01 14.84
CA GLU A 22 22.03 17.11 14.66
C GLU A 22 23.14 17.76 13.79
N ALA A 23 22.76 18.47 12.73
CA ALA A 23 23.70 19.22 11.89
C ALA A 23 24.38 20.35 12.67
N HIS A 24 23.62 21.13 13.45
CA HIS A 24 24.20 22.20 14.25
C HIS A 24 25.15 21.66 15.33
N MET A 25 24.73 20.63 16.09
CA MET A 25 25.51 20.06 17.18
C MET A 25 26.81 19.40 16.70
N SER A 26 26.87 18.94 15.43
CA SER A 26 28.09 18.36 14.84
C SER A 26 29.03 19.40 14.23
N GLN A 27 28.49 20.52 13.72
CA GLN A 27 29.28 21.54 13.01
C GLN A 27 29.67 22.74 13.87
N CYS A 28 28.92 23.04 14.93
CA CYS A 28 29.21 24.18 15.80
C CYS A 28 30.41 23.89 16.70
N ARG A 29 31.52 24.62 16.48
CA ARG A 29 32.76 24.46 17.23
C ARG A 29 32.57 24.54 18.76
N THR A 30 31.71 25.43 19.24
CA THR A 30 31.38 25.59 20.67
C THR A 30 30.65 24.35 21.19
N CYS A 31 29.55 23.96 20.55
CA CYS A 31 28.76 22.80 20.95
C CYS A 31 29.56 21.49 20.94
N THR A 32 30.45 21.31 19.96
CA THR A 32 31.27 20.10 19.80
C THR A 32 32.39 20.02 20.84
N LYS A 33 33.07 21.13 21.14
CA LYS A 33 34.23 21.12 22.05
C LYS A 33 33.87 21.15 23.52
N GLU A 34 32.83 21.89 23.86
CA GLU A 34 32.47 22.16 25.26
C GLU A 34 31.35 21.25 25.76
N ALA A 35 30.70 20.49 24.85
CA ALA A 35 29.50 19.70 25.13
C ALA A 35 28.35 20.53 25.76
N ILE A 36 28.42 21.85 25.67
CA ILE A 36 27.41 22.80 26.12
C ILE A 36 26.77 23.42 24.88
N PRO A 37 25.43 23.43 24.77
CA PRO A 37 24.76 24.08 23.65
C PRO A 37 25.00 25.59 23.69
N CYS A 38 25.47 26.16 22.58
CA CYS A 38 25.47 27.60 22.37
C CYS A 38 24.02 28.13 22.30
N GLU A 39 23.83 29.44 22.28
CA GLU A 39 22.48 30.06 22.26
C GLU A 39 21.57 29.47 21.16
N LEU A 40 22.09 29.38 19.92
CA LEU A 40 21.36 28.74 18.81
C LEU A 40 21.12 27.25 19.06
N GLY A 41 22.11 26.52 19.59
CA GLY A 41 21.97 25.12 19.96
C GLY A 41 20.89 24.88 21.02
N GLY A 42 20.79 25.77 22.01
CA GLY A 42 19.75 25.74 23.04
C GLY A 42 18.36 25.99 22.45
N ILE A 43 18.22 26.98 21.57
CA ILE A 43 16.98 27.25 20.83
C ILE A 43 16.56 26.03 20.00
N LEU A 44 17.49 25.45 19.23
CA LEU A 44 17.22 24.27 18.41
C LEU A 44 16.85 23.05 19.26
N MET A 45 17.49 22.86 20.41
CA MET A 45 17.19 21.75 21.32
C MET A 45 15.78 21.89 21.91
N GLY A 46 15.42 23.08 22.39
CA GLY A 46 14.08 23.37 22.92
C GLY A 46 13.00 23.26 21.85
N GLY A 47 13.24 23.84 20.67
CA GLY A 47 12.32 23.79 19.52
C GLY A 47 12.11 22.38 18.99
N SER A 48 13.19 21.62 18.79
CA SER A 48 13.13 20.22 18.34
C SER A 48 12.37 19.33 19.33
N GLY A 49 12.59 19.52 20.64
CA GLY A 49 11.87 18.80 21.68
C GLY A 49 10.36 19.06 21.65
N LYS A 50 9.94 20.32 21.44
CA LYS A 50 8.52 20.69 21.30
C LYS A 50 7.90 20.03 20.07
N ILE A 51 8.52 20.18 18.89
CA ILE A 51 8.01 19.62 17.62
C ILE A 51 7.92 18.09 17.70
N CYS A 52 8.90 17.42 18.33
CA CYS A 52 8.85 15.97 18.53
C CYS A 52 7.68 15.52 19.41
N ARG A 53 7.27 16.31 20.41
CA ARG A 53 6.08 16.01 21.22
C ARG A 53 4.81 16.19 20.41
N GLU A 54 4.68 17.29 19.69
CA GLU A 54 3.52 17.56 18.81
C GLU A 54 3.34 16.46 17.76
N ALA A 55 4.44 15.98 17.17
CA ALA A 55 4.41 14.86 16.23
C ALA A 55 4.01 13.53 16.89
N ALA A 56 4.45 13.28 18.13
CA ALA A 56 4.02 12.10 18.88
C ALA A 56 2.52 12.15 19.20
N ASP A 57 2.01 13.32 19.62
CA ASP A 57 0.59 13.54 19.90
C ASP A 57 -0.26 13.37 18.64
N ALA A 58 0.21 13.90 17.50
CA ALA A 58 -0.45 13.72 16.21
C ALA A 58 -0.53 12.23 15.79
N LEU A 59 0.55 11.45 15.97
CA LEU A 59 0.53 10.01 15.72
C LEU A 59 -0.47 9.29 16.65
N ALA A 60 -0.45 9.60 17.95
CA ALA A 60 -1.37 9.00 18.91
C ALA A 60 -2.84 9.33 18.60
N ALA A 61 -3.12 10.53 18.08
CA ALA A 61 -4.45 10.96 17.67
C ALA A 61 -4.94 10.35 16.34
N TYR A 62 -4.02 9.98 15.46
CA TYR A 62 -4.32 9.33 14.18
C TYR A 62 -4.56 7.82 14.35
N LEU A 63 -3.64 7.10 15.00
CA LEU A 63 -3.78 5.68 15.32
C LEU A 63 -3.60 5.45 16.82
N PRO A 64 -4.69 5.56 17.61
CA PRO A 64 -4.66 5.28 19.03
C PRO A 64 -4.22 3.85 19.33
N ARG A 65 -3.72 3.64 20.55
CA ARG A 65 -3.47 2.29 21.07
C ARG A 65 -4.75 1.44 20.97
N GLY A 66 -4.60 0.19 20.54
CA GLY A 66 -5.71 -0.73 20.31
C GLY A 66 -6.26 -0.70 18.88
N THR A 67 -5.84 0.26 18.05
CA THR A 67 -6.28 0.30 16.64
C THR A 67 -5.72 -0.89 15.86
N GLU A 68 -6.59 -1.58 15.14
CA GLU A 68 -6.20 -2.62 14.19
C GLU A 68 -5.67 -1.99 12.90
N VAL A 69 -4.55 -2.51 12.40
CA VAL A 69 -3.85 -2.01 11.23
C VAL A 69 -3.33 -3.16 10.37
N VAL A 70 -3.24 -2.92 9.07
CA VAL A 70 -2.53 -3.80 8.14
C VAL A 70 -1.12 -3.27 7.93
N TYR A 71 -0.12 -4.15 8.04
CA TYR A 71 1.27 -3.79 7.77
C TYR A 71 1.60 -3.92 6.28
N ARG A 72 2.19 -2.86 5.70
CA ARG A 72 2.63 -2.79 4.30
C ARG A 72 4.08 -2.30 4.14
N GLY A 73 4.89 -2.44 5.18
CA GLY A 73 6.28 -2.00 5.15
C GLY A 73 7.26 -3.01 4.53
N LYS A 74 8.56 -2.78 4.76
CA LYS A 74 9.66 -3.55 4.15
C LYS A 74 9.80 -5.00 4.66
N ARG A 75 9.24 -5.34 5.83
CA ARG A 75 9.29 -6.70 6.39
C ARG A 75 8.28 -7.61 5.69
N ARG A 76 8.72 -8.29 4.64
CA ARG A 76 7.86 -9.09 3.76
C ARG A 76 7.09 -10.18 4.52
N GLU A 77 7.67 -10.75 5.57
CA GLU A 77 7.04 -11.75 6.44
C GLU A 77 5.80 -11.23 7.20
N TYR A 78 5.64 -9.90 7.27
CA TYR A 78 4.51 -9.23 7.91
C TYR A 78 3.59 -8.52 6.93
N TRP A 79 3.94 -8.48 5.65
CA TRP A 79 3.18 -7.74 4.64
C TRP A 79 1.76 -8.31 4.48
N GLY A 80 0.77 -7.43 4.51
CA GLY A 80 -0.66 -7.79 4.41
C GLY A 80 -1.24 -8.41 5.69
N ARG A 81 -0.45 -8.60 6.75
CA ARG A 81 -0.93 -9.13 8.03
C ARG A 81 -1.51 -8.04 8.91
N GLU A 82 -2.50 -8.42 9.70
CA GLU A 82 -3.14 -7.56 10.69
C GLU A 82 -2.34 -7.54 11.99
N PHE A 83 -2.25 -6.34 12.57
CA PHE A 83 -1.59 -6.06 13.83
C PHE A 83 -2.43 -5.08 14.64
N THR A 84 -2.19 -5.04 15.94
CA THR A 84 -2.74 -4.02 16.83
C THR A 84 -1.66 -3.02 17.20
N VAL A 85 -1.99 -1.74 17.19
CA VAL A 85 -1.12 -0.67 17.70
C VAL A 85 -0.99 -0.82 19.21
N ALA A 86 0.21 -1.15 19.69
CA ALA A 86 0.51 -1.26 21.12
C ALA A 86 0.84 0.11 21.76
N GLY A 87 1.27 1.07 20.94
CA GLY A 87 1.65 2.42 21.35
C GLY A 87 2.62 3.04 20.34
N LEU A 88 3.21 4.17 20.70
CA LEU A 88 4.26 4.81 19.90
C LEU A 88 5.59 4.04 20.02
N ALA A 89 6.55 4.37 19.14
CA ALA A 89 7.89 3.81 19.20
C ALA A 89 8.63 4.28 20.48
N PRO A 90 9.24 3.39 21.28
CA PRO A 90 9.72 3.73 22.63
C PRO A 90 10.90 4.72 22.66
N LYS A 91 11.82 4.63 21.70
CA LYS A 91 13.00 5.52 21.65
C LYS A 91 12.74 6.83 20.91
N THR A 92 11.84 6.79 19.93
CA THR A 92 11.53 7.91 19.03
C THR A 92 10.02 7.95 18.80
N PRO A 93 9.21 8.40 19.78
CA PRO A 93 7.76 8.30 19.73
C PRO A 93 7.11 8.91 18.48
N TRP A 94 7.68 10.01 17.98
CA TRP A 94 7.25 10.69 16.75
C TRP A 94 7.59 9.92 15.46
N SER A 95 8.37 8.83 15.50
CA SER A 95 8.84 8.12 14.30
C SER A 95 7.88 7.03 13.80
N GLY A 96 6.92 6.59 14.63
CA GLY A 96 5.99 5.52 14.27
C GLY A 96 5.42 4.79 15.48
N TYR A 97 5.02 3.55 15.24
CA TYR A 97 4.22 2.73 16.15
C TYR A 97 4.92 1.44 16.52
N THR A 98 4.67 0.97 17.73
CA THR A 98 4.95 -0.40 18.13
C THR A 98 3.75 -1.26 17.77
N LEU A 99 3.94 -2.27 16.92
CA LEU A 99 2.90 -3.21 16.51
C LEU A 99 3.01 -4.53 17.27
N ARG A 100 1.86 -5.13 17.60
CA ARG A 100 1.75 -6.47 18.17
C ARG A 100 0.82 -7.34 17.33
N GLY A 101 1.17 -8.62 17.20
CA GLY A 101 0.38 -9.62 16.48
C GLY A 101 0.59 -11.01 17.08
N LYS A 102 -0.37 -11.92 16.86
CA LYS A 102 -0.31 -13.29 17.39
C LYS A 102 0.93 -14.02 16.86
N GLY A 103 1.75 -14.55 17.76
CA GLY A 103 2.97 -15.29 17.42
C GLY A 103 4.10 -14.43 16.82
N VAL A 104 4.03 -13.10 16.93
CA VAL A 104 5.04 -12.18 16.41
C VAL A 104 5.57 -11.30 17.53
N ARG A 105 6.90 -11.20 17.65
CA ARG A 105 7.52 -10.28 18.61
C ARG A 105 7.17 -8.82 18.26
N PRO A 106 6.90 -7.96 19.25
CA PRO A 106 6.59 -6.56 18.97
C PRO A 106 7.68 -5.90 18.14
N PHE A 107 7.29 -5.09 17.15
CA PHE A 107 8.25 -4.39 16.29
C PHE A 107 7.77 -2.98 15.95
N ILE A 108 8.71 -2.13 15.53
CA ILE A 108 8.44 -0.74 15.18
C ILE A 108 8.10 -0.65 13.69
N ALA A 109 6.99 0.02 13.38
CA ALA A 109 6.56 0.33 12.03
C ALA A 109 6.36 1.84 11.87
N THR A 110 6.81 2.40 10.76
CA THR A 110 6.56 3.81 10.45
C THR A 110 5.09 4.02 10.07
N LEU A 111 4.60 5.25 10.20
CA LEU A 111 3.26 5.63 9.72
C LEU A 111 3.02 5.24 8.24
N ALA A 112 4.04 5.36 7.39
CA ALA A 112 4.00 4.93 5.99
C ALA A 112 3.77 3.41 5.80
N SER A 113 4.12 2.61 6.81
CA SER A 113 4.02 1.15 6.76
C SER A 113 2.73 0.61 7.37
N VAL A 114 1.87 1.47 7.94
CA VAL A 114 0.65 1.07 8.64
C VAL A 114 -0.57 1.72 8.02
N HIS A 115 -1.61 0.91 7.86
CA HIS A 115 -2.89 1.32 7.29
C HIS A 115 -4.00 0.92 8.27
N PRO A 116 -4.92 1.83 8.66
CA PRO A 116 -6.05 1.45 9.48
C PRO A 116 -6.79 0.27 8.87
N SER A 117 -7.02 -0.77 9.66
CA SER A 117 -7.87 -1.91 9.31
C SER A 117 -9.31 -1.55 9.69
N SER A 118 -9.94 -0.62 8.96
CA SER A 118 -11.39 -0.49 9.05
C SER A 118 -11.98 -1.42 7.98
N ARG A 119 -13.12 -2.06 8.27
CA ARG A 119 -13.86 -2.84 7.24
C ARG A 119 -14.08 -2.02 5.97
N GLU A 120 -14.27 -0.72 6.11
CA GLU A 120 -14.45 0.20 4.99
C GLU A 120 -13.15 0.49 4.23
N SER A 121 -12.00 0.65 4.90
CA SER A 121 -10.71 0.80 4.22
C SER A 121 -10.29 -0.51 3.53
N GLN A 122 -10.52 -1.65 4.18
CA GLN A 122 -10.27 -2.97 3.62
C GLN A 122 -11.14 -3.20 2.38
N GLN A 123 -12.43 -2.86 2.43
CA GLN A 123 -13.31 -2.91 1.25
C GLN A 123 -12.87 -1.95 0.15
N ARG A 124 -12.52 -0.70 0.47
CA ARG A 124 -12.03 0.26 -0.53
C ARG A 124 -10.75 -0.22 -1.21
N GLU A 125 -9.81 -0.76 -0.45
CA GLU A 125 -8.56 -1.32 -0.98
C GLU A 125 -8.80 -2.58 -1.81
N GLN A 126 -9.68 -3.48 -1.36
CA GLN A 126 -10.12 -4.65 -2.14
C GLN A 126 -10.77 -4.22 -3.45
N PHE A 127 -11.60 -3.18 -3.42
CA PHE A 127 -12.27 -2.65 -4.60
C PHE A 127 -11.29 -2.01 -5.58
N ALA A 128 -10.35 -1.22 -5.09
CA ALA A 128 -9.28 -0.66 -5.90
C ALA A 128 -8.41 -1.77 -6.52
N ALA A 129 -8.10 -2.82 -5.77
CA ALA A 129 -7.32 -3.96 -6.26
C ALA A 129 -8.04 -4.71 -7.38
N VAL A 130 -9.36 -4.93 -7.26
CA VAL A 130 -10.17 -5.56 -8.32
C VAL A 130 -10.20 -4.67 -9.57
N LYS A 131 -10.49 -3.36 -9.41
CA LYS A 131 -10.49 -2.39 -10.53
C LYS A 131 -9.17 -2.45 -11.29
N HIS A 132 -8.07 -2.34 -10.56
CA HIS A 132 -6.74 -2.38 -11.16
C HIS A 132 -6.43 -3.72 -11.82
N ALA A 133 -6.82 -4.84 -11.23
CA ALA A 133 -6.60 -6.17 -11.82
C ALA A 133 -7.36 -6.35 -13.14
N VAL A 134 -8.61 -5.89 -13.21
CA VAL A 134 -9.42 -5.90 -14.43
C VAL A 134 -8.76 -5.04 -15.51
N GLU A 135 -8.31 -3.84 -15.17
CA GLU A 135 -7.56 -2.96 -16.08
C GLU A 135 -6.28 -3.64 -16.61
N GLN A 136 -5.50 -4.32 -15.75
CA GLN A 136 -4.29 -5.03 -16.17
C GLN A 136 -4.62 -6.16 -17.15
N CYS A 137 -5.66 -6.94 -16.89
CA CYS A 137 -6.10 -8.00 -17.82
C CYS A 137 -6.56 -7.42 -19.17
N CYS A 138 -7.39 -6.37 -19.16
CA CYS A 138 -7.81 -5.68 -20.38
C CYS A 138 -6.64 -5.09 -21.15
N ALA A 139 -5.64 -4.52 -20.47
CA ALA A 139 -4.44 -3.98 -21.10
C ALA A 139 -3.59 -5.06 -21.77
N VAL A 140 -3.48 -6.25 -21.16
CA VAL A 140 -2.81 -7.41 -21.79
C VAL A 140 -3.55 -7.82 -23.07
N LEU A 141 -4.88 -7.94 -23.02
CA LEU A 141 -5.68 -8.27 -24.21
C LEU A 141 -5.52 -7.23 -25.32
N ALA A 142 -5.65 -5.95 -24.97
CA ALA A 142 -5.60 -4.83 -25.92
C ALA A 142 -4.24 -4.74 -26.63
N ARG A 143 -3.15 -5.05 -25.93
CA ARG A 143 -1.80 -5.10 -26.52
C ARG A 143 -1.64 -6.10 -27.66
N HIS A 144 -2.46 -7.14 -27.70
CA HIS A 144 -2.46 -8.10 -28.79
C HIS A 144 -3.71 -7.98 -29.69
N GLY A 145 -4.35 -6.80 -29.71
CA GLY A 145 -5.46 -6.50 -30.61
C GLY A 145 -6.80 -7.13 -30.23
N ILE A 146 -6.95 -7.59 -28.98
CA ILE A 146 -8.21 -8.12 -28.45
C ILE A 146 -8.79 -7.13 -27.45
N THR A 147 -10.02 -6.68 -27.67
CA THR A 147 -10.71 -5.78 -26.74
C THR A 147 -11.84 -6.52 -26.05
N VAL A 148 -11.89 -6.41 -24.72
CA VAL A 148 -13.01 -6.84 -23.88
C VAL A 148 -13.32 -5.66 -22.96
N ASP A 149 -14.52 -5.10 -23.05
CA ASP A 149 -14.97 -4.02 -22.15
C ASP A 149 -15.38 -4.61 -20.80
N ALA A 150 -14.38 -5.02 -20.01
CA ALA A 150 -14.59 -5.47 -18.64
C ALA A 150 -14.49 -4.29 -17.67
N LYS A 151 -15.49 -4.17 -16.79
CA LYS A 151 -15.60 -3.14 -15.75
C LYS A 151 -15.72 -3.81 -14.39
N ALA A 152 -15.15 -3.18 -13.38
CA ALA A 152 -15.33 -3.57 -11.99
C ALA A 152 -15.96 -2.40 -11.25
N ASP A 153 -17.21 -2.51 -10.84
CA ASP A 153 -17.94 -1.42 -10.19
C ASP A 153 -18.65 -1.86 -8.93
N ARG A 154 -18.95 -0.88 -8.08
CA ARG A 154 -19.66 -1.09 -6.84
C ARG A 154 -21.16 -1.06 -7.12
N THR A 155 -21.89 -2.09 -6.68
CA THR A 155 -23.35 -2.12 -6.71
C THR A 155 -23.93 -1.16 -5.67
N ASP A 156 -25.22 -0.82 -5.80
CA ASP A 156 -25.94 -0.02 -4.80
C ASP A 156 -25.95 -0.67 -3.41
N SER A 157 -25.93 -2.01 -3.36
CA SER A 157 -25.77 -2.80 -2.13
C SER A 157 -24.35 -2.79 -1.55
N GLY A 158 -23.44 -2.03 -2.16
CA GLY A 158 -22.07 -1.83 -1.72
C GLY A 158 -21.11 -2.98 -2.04
N SER A 159 -21.53 -3.97 -2.84
CA SER A 159 -20.72 -5.12 -3.26
C SER A 159 -19.90 -4.79 -4.52
N MET A 160 -18.78 -5.47 -4.75
CA MET A 160 -18.05 -5.36 -6.01
C MET A 160 -18.63 -6.32 -7.04
N LEU A 161 -18.79 -5.85 -8.28
CA LEU A 161 -19.22 -6.64 -9.41
C LEU A 161 -18.26 -6.42 -10.58
N VAL A 162 -17.79 -7.52 -11.19
CA VAL A 162 -17.06 -7.47 -12.45
C VAL A 162 -17.99 -7.88 -13.59
N THR A 163 -18.09 -7.04 -14.61
CA THR A 163 -19.04 -7.20 -15.72
C THR A 163 -18.35 -7.00 -17.06
N TRP A 164 -18.84 -7.70 -18.08
CA TRP A 164 -18.50 -7.52 -19.49
C TRP A 164 -19.65 -8.05 -20.36
N SER A 165 -19.66 -7.72 -21.64
CA SER A 165 -20.58 -8.31 -22.61
C SER A 165 -20.22 -9.78 -22.87
N SER A 166 -21.18 -10.70 -22.69
CA SER A 166 -20.97 -12.13 -22.98
C SER A 166 -20.57 -12.36 -24.44
N ALA A 167 -21.13 -11.58 -25.38
CA ALA A 167 -20.80 -11.70 -26.80
C ALA A 167 -19.35 -11.28 -27.10
N GLU A 168 -18.88 -10.19 -26.50
CA GLU A 168 -17.50 -9.72 -26.67
C GLU A 168 -16.49 -10.72 -26.07
N TYR A 169 -16.82 -11.25 -24.90
CA TYR A 169 -15.96 -12.20 -24.21
C TYR A 169 -15.83 -13.53 -24.98
N VAL A 170 -16.94 -14.06 -25.51
CA VAL A 170 -16.91 -15.27 -26.37
C VAL A 170 -16.14 -15.00 -27.67
N ALA A 171 -16.32 -13.83 -28.28
CA ALA A 171 -15.55 -13.45 -29.46
C ALA A 171 -14.04 -13.34 -29.17
N ALA A 172 -13.67 -12.83 -27.99
CA ALA A 172 -12.29 -12.79 -27.52
C ALA A 172 -11.73 -14.21 -27.31
N GLU A 173 -12.45 -15.10 -26.64
CA GLU A 173 -12.05 -16.51 -26.48
C GLU A 173 -11.80 -17.19 -27.82
N ALA A 174 -12.69 -17.01 -28.80
CA ALA A 174 -12.52 -17.57 -30.14
C ALA A 174 -11.25 -17.06 -30.85
N ARG A 175 -10.86 -15.79 -30.63
CA ARG A 175 -9.61 -15.22 -31.16
C ARG A 175 -8.39 -15.78 -30.44
N VAL A 176 -8.46 -15.95 -29.11
CA VAL A 176 -7.36 -16.51 -28.31
C VAL A 176 -7.10 -17.98 -28.66
N VAL A 177 -8.13 -18.78 -28.85
CA VAL A 177 -8.00 -20.20 -29.26
C VAL A 177 -7.22 -20.33 -30.56
N LYS A 178 -7.45 -19.42 -31.53
CA LYS A 178 -6.70 -19.39 -32.80
C LYS A 178 -5.22 -19.03 -32.61
N ALA A 179 -4.87 -18.28 -31.57
CA ALA A 179 -3.49 -17.88 -31.23
C ALA A 179 -2.79 -18.83 -30.25
N SER A 180 -3.46 -19.89 -29.78
CA SER A 180 -3.09 -20.72 -28.61
C SER A 180 -1.70 -21.36 -28.63
N LYS A 181 -1.08 -21.53 -29.81
CA LYS A 181 0.27 -22.11 -29.94
C LYS A 181 1.41 -21.11 -29.77
N THR A 182 1.10 -19.83 -29.61
CA THR A 182 2.10 -18.77 -29.42
C THR A 182 2.21 -18.39 -27.95
N GLU A 183 3.36 -17.86 -27.54
CA GLU A 183 3.54 -17.31 -26.19
C GLU A 183 2.52 -16.18 -25.91
N ALA A 184 2.26 -15.33 -26.91
CA ALA A 184 1.19 -14.33 -26.86
C ALA A 184 -0.18 -14.96 -26.60
N GLY A 185 -0.49 -16.10 -27.23
CA GLY A 185 -1.71 -16.87 -27.01
C GLY A 185 -1.86 -17.36 -25.57
N GLN A 186 -0.76 -17.74 -24.92
CA GLN A 186 -0.76 -18.15 -23.51
C GLN A 186 -1.05 -16.97 -22.58
N TYR A 187 -0.46 -15.80 -22.84
CA TYR A 187 -0.75 -14.58 -22.07
C TYR A 187 -2.20 -14.12 -22.23
N LEU A 188 -2.72 -14.19 -23.45
CA LEU A 188 -4.11 -13.88 -23.75
C LEU A 188 -5.09 -14.84 -23.03
N ALA A 189 -4.82 -16.14 -23.07
CA ALA A 189 -5.63 -17.14 -22.37
C ALA A 189 -5.59 -16.93 -20.86
N ALA A 190 -4.42 -16.64 -20.29
CA ALA A 190 -4.26 -16.33 -18.87
C ALA A 190 -5.04 -15.06 -18.48
N ALA A 191 -5.03 -14.01 -19.31
CA ALA A 191 -5.76 -12.79 -19.05
C ALA A 191 -7.28 -13.02 -19.03
N LEU A 192 -7.82 -13.76 -20.00
CA LEU A 192 -9.24 -14.13 -20.04
C LEU A 192 -9.64 -14.99 -18.83
N TYR A 193 -8.83 -16.00 -18.50
CA TYR A 193 -9.05 -16.82 -17.32
C TYR A 193 -9.08 -16.00 -16.02
N LEU A 194 -8.12 -15.07 -15.84
CA LEU A 194 -8.07 -14.21 -14.67
C LEU A 194 -9.30 -13.28 -14.58
N LEU A 195 -9.83 -12.78 -15.70
CA LEU A 195 -11.10 -12.04 -15.71
C LEU A 195 -12.26 -12.90 -15.19
N GLN A 196 -12.37 -14.16 -15.64
CA GLN A 196 -13.39 -15.10 -15.14
C GLN A 196 -13.26 -15.35 -13.64
N VAL A 197 -12.03 -15.63 -13.17
CA VAL A 197 -11.74 -15.84 -11.75
C VAL A 197 -12.12 -14.60 -10.94
N LEU A 198 -11.70 -13.40 -11.37
CA LEU A 198 -12.04 -12.15 -10.70
C LEU A 198 -13.56 -11.96 -10.62
N ARG A 199 -14.32 -12.24 -11.68
CA ARG A 199 -15.79 -12.15 -11.66
C ARG A 199 -16.44 -13.16 -10.73
N ALA A 200 -16.00 -14.42 -10.76
CA ALA A 200 -16.58 -15.46 -9.93
C ALA A 200 -16.28 -15.23 -8.44
N ASP A 201 -15.04 -14.89 -8.11
CA ASP A 201 -14.59 -14.78 -6.72
C ASP A 201 -15.00 -13.47 -6.06
N THR A 202 -15.14 -12.37 -6.83
CA THR A 202 -15.78 -11.15 -6.33
C THR A 202 -17.26 -11.36 -6.01
N ALA A 203 -18.00 -12.10 -6.85
CA ALA A 203 -19.39 -12.45 -6.59
C ALA A 203 -19.54 -13.32 -5.33
N ARG A 204 -18.61 -14.25 -5.11
CA ARG A 204 -18.54 -15.11 -3.91
C ARG A 204 -17.98 -14.41 -2.67
N ARG A 205 -17.46 -13.19 -2.82
CA ARG A 205 -16.75 -12.44 -1.77
C ARG A 205 -15.54 -13.20 -1.20
N ASP A 206 -14.89 -14.04 -2.02
CA ASP A 206 -13.64 -14.72 -1.65
C ASP A 206 -12.45 -13.78 -1.89
N TRP A 207 -12.23 -12.88 -0.95
CA TRP A 207 -11.20 -11.84 -1.07
C TRP A 207 -9.77 -12.39 -1.06
N VAL A 208 -9.56 -13.61 -0.57
CA VAL A 208 -8.24 -14.27 -0.61
C VAL A 208 -7.95 -14.75 -2.03
N ALA A 209 -8.92 -15.39 -2.69
CA ALA A 209 -8.80 -15.79 -4.09
C ALA A 209 -8.67 -14.57 -5.01
N VAL A 210 -9.45 -13.50 -4.76
CA VAL A 210 -9.34 -12.22 -5.48
C VAL A 210 -7.95 -11.62 -5.36
N ALA A 211 -7.35 -11.59 -4.17
CA ALA A 211 -6.00 -11.03 -3.98
C ALA A 211 -4.94 -11.83 -4.77
N ARG A 212 -5.06 -13.16 -4.83
CA ARG A 212 -4.17 -14.03 -5.64
C ARG A 212 -4.35 -13.79 -7.13
N ALA A 213 -5.59 -13.63 -7.60
CA ALA A 213 -5.89 -13.32 -8.99
C ALA A 213 -5.36 -11.94 -9.39
N ALA A 214 -5.51 -10.93 -8.53
CA ALA A 214 -4.99 -9.59 -8.75
C ALA A 214 -3.45 -9.55 -8.85
N ASP A 215 -2.73 -10.27 -7.97
CA ASP A 215 -1.27 -10.37 -8.08
C ASP A 215 -0.83 -11.14 -9.34
N SER A 216 -1.58 -12.17 -9.74
CA SER A 216 -1.34 -12.90 -10.99
C SER A 216 -1.55 -12.01 -12.22
N ALA A 217 -2.60 -11.19 -12.23
CA ALA A 217 -2.87 -10.21 -13.30
C ALA A 217 -1.75 -9.17 -13.42
N ARG A 218 -1.27 -8.64 -12.28
CA ARG A 218 -0.12 -7.72 -12.25
C ARG A 218 1.14 -8.37 -12.80
N LYS A 219 1.47 -9.59 -12.34
CA LYS A 219 2.66 -10.34 -12.82
C LYS A 219 2.57 -10.63 -14.32
N LEU A 220 1.37 -10.94 -14.82
CA LEU A 220 1.13 -11.17 -16.24
C LEU A 220 1.38 -9.89 -17.05
N ALA A 221 0.80 -8.76 -16.64
CA ALA A 221 1.01 -7.48 -17.30
C ALA A 221 2.48 -7.02 -17.27
N ASP A 222 3.18 -7.22 -16.15
CA ASP A 222 4.61 -6.94 -16.02
C ASP A 222 5.45 -7.78 -17.00
N ARG A 223 5.13 -9.09 -17.17
CA ARG A 223 5.81 -9.96 -18.14
C ARG A 223 5.61 -9.48 -19.57
N VAL A 224 4.36 -9.19 -19.96
CA VAL A 224 4.04 -8.69 -21.30
C VAL A 224 4.72 -7.35 -21.56
N ARG A 225 4.84 -6.46 -20.56
CA ARG A 225 5.56 -5.19 -20.69
C ARG A 225 7.06 -5.38 -20.94
N LYS A 226 7.71 -6.24 -20.18
CA LYS A 226 9.15 -6.49 -20.33
C LYS A 226 9.51 -7.11 -21.68
N GLN A 227 8.63 -7.91 -22.27
CA GLN A 227 8.85 -8.44 -23.62
C GLN A 227 8.88 -7.35 -24.67
N VAL A 228 7.97 -6.37 -24.59
CA VAL A 228 7.90 -5.24 -25.53
C VAL A 228 9.12 -4.32 -25.39
N GLU A 229 9.63 -4.13 -24.17
CA GLU A 229 10.82 -3.29 -23.94
C GLU A 229 12.12 -3.98 -24.39
N SER A 230 12.10 -5.29 -24.63
CA SER A 230 13.27 -6.09 -25.04
C SER A 230 13.27 -6.47 -26.54
N ALA A 231 12.23 -6.08 -27.28
CA ALA A 231 12.04 -6.36 -28.71
C ALA A 231 12.14 -5.08 -29.53
#